data_AF-A0A8T4G6T1-F1
#
_entry.id   AF-A0A8T4G6T1-F1
#
_cell.length_a   1.000
_cell.length_b   1.000
_cell.length_c   1.000
_cell.angle_alpha   90.00
_cell.angle_beta   90.00
_cell.angle_gamma   90.00
#
_symmetry.space_group_name_H-M   'P 1'
#
loop_
_entity.id
_entity.type
_entity.pdbx_description
1 polymer ?
#
loop_
_entity_poly.entity_id
_entity_poly.type
_entity_poly.pdbx_seq_one_letter_code
_entity_poly.pdbx_strand_id
1 'polypeptide(L)'
;MQYENYWVDDNTLVVSGDFFGVSTGLLGGWGRVKYAFNHTVSDEFYSMEPAEYLRKVARSYGLRSYFGLLTSVPMDKLSVRSWGEVTVFTTAGVLNPNEKVGTINTIAIFECRMSRAAMLNAIITATEAKAKALLESGHNFTGTNTDAVIVLCTQKGKYHRYSGPASEVGRKLWKCVGEAVKESLAKW
;
A
#
# COMPACT_ATOMS: atom_id res chain seq x y z
N MET A 1 15.42 -3.24 -9.08
CA MET A 1 15.64 -4.30 -8.08
C MET A 1 14.50 -4.19 -7.08
N GLN A 2 14.17 -5.25 -6.35
CA GLN A 2 13.12 -5.21 -5.34
C GLN A 2 13.63 -4.48 -4.10
N TYR A 3 12.80 -3.67 -3.46
CA TYR A 3 13.16 -3.02 -2.20
C TYR A 3 13.38 -4.07 -1.10
N GLU A 4 14.51 -4.06 -0.42
CA GLU A 4 14.92 -5.17 0.46
C GLU A 4 14.68 -4.90 1.96
N ASN A 5 14.52 -3.65 2.37
CA ASN A 5 14.40 -3.29 3.80
C ASN A 5 12.97 -3.46 4.33
N TYR A 6 12.42 -4.66 4.23
CA TYR A 6 11.13 -5.03 4.79
C TYR A 6 11.17 -6.43 5.39
N TRP A 7 10.22 -6.73 6.26
CA TRP A 7 9.98 -8.07 6.78
C TRP A 7 8.49 -8.28 6.95
N VAL A 8 8.09 -9.55 7.01
CA VAL A 8 6.69 -9.97 7.15
C VAL A 8 6.64 -11.02 8.26
N ASP A 9 5.77 -10.83 9.24
CA ASP A 9 5.34 -11.89 10.15
C ASP A 9 3.92 -12.35 9.80
N ASP A 10 3.35 -13.23 10.62
CA ASP A 10 2.04 -13.83 10.40
C ASP A 10 0.92 -12.81 10.15
N ASN A 11 1.03 -11.60 10.72
CA ASN A 11 -0.04 -10.59 10.69
C ASN A 11 0.39 -9.25 10.09
N THR A 12 1.68 -8.99 9.92
CA THR A 12 2.18 -7.64 9.62
C THR A 12 3.30 -7.65 8.60
N LEU A 13 3.10 -6.90 7.52
CA LEU A 13 4.19 -6.39 6.71
C LEU A 13 4.73 -5.10 7.34
N VAL A 14 6.04 -5.01 7.54
CA VAL A 14 6.74 -3.77 7.92
C VAL A 14 7.84 -3.45 6.93
N VAL A 15 7.79 -2.25 6.37
CA VAL A 15 8.82 -1.64 5.53
C VAL A 15 9.57 -0.60 6.37
N SER A 16 10.89 -0.53 6.22
CA SER A 16 11.77 0.42 6.90
C SER A 16 12.67 1.20 5.94
N GLY A 17 12.97 2.45 6.27
CA GLY A 17 13.84 3.32 5.47
C GLY A 17 13.79 4.77 5.93
N ASP A 18 14.34 5.70 5.15
CA ASP A 18 14.15 7.14 5.36
C ASP A 18 13.30 7.69 4.23
N PHE A 19 12.02 7.94 4.49
CA PHE A 19 11.06 8.31 3.46
C PHE A 19 10.50 9.71 3.67
N PHE A 20 10.25 10.40 2.57
CA PHE A 20 9.18 11.39 2.49
C PHE A 20 7.98 10.73 1.82
N GLY A 21 6.80 10.81 2.45
CA GLY A 21 5.65 10.03 2.01
C GLY A 21 4.32 10.77 2.13
N VAL A 22 3.30 10.16 1.54
CA VAL A 22 1.89 10.50 1.69
C VAL A 22 1.07 9.23 1.87
N SER A 23 0.10 9.26 2.78
CA SER A 23 -0.80 8.13 3.06
C SER A 23 -2.26 8.59 2.99
N THR A 24 -3.12 7.75 2.42
CA THR A 24 -4.59 7.91 2.49
C THR A 24 -5.23 7.11 3.64
N GLY A 25 -4.45 6.31 4.37
CA GLY A 25 -4.92 5.51 5.49
C GLY A 25 -5.22 6.33 6.75
N LEU A 26 -5.65 5.64 7.80
CA LEU A 26 -5.87 6.24 9.13
C LEU A 26 -4.64 6.99 9.62
N LEU A 27 -4.85 8.18 10.19
CA LEU A 27 -3.78 9.10 10.62
C LEU A 27 -2.79 9.46 9.50
N GLY A 28 -3.21 9.34 8.24
CA GLY A 28 -2.43 9.67 7.05
C GLY A 28 -2.25 11.16 6.81
N GLY A 29 -1.92 11.51 5.56
CA GLY A 29 -1.46 12.83 5.16
C GLY A 29 0.01 12.80 4.75
N TRP A 30 0.68 13.95 4.80
CA TRP A 30 2.09 14.09 4.42
C TRP A 30 3.01 13.93 5.62
N GLY A 31 4.17 13.30 5.42
CA GLY A 31 5.14 13.15 6.51
C GLY A 31 6.49 12.64 6.07
N ARG A 32 7.49 12.89 6.92
CA ARG A 32 8.73 12.09 6.93
C ARG A 32 8.51 10.93 7.86
N VAL A 33 8.68 9.71 7.34
CA VAL A 33 8.45 8.48 8.10
C VAL A 33 9.64 7.54 7.95
N LYS A 34 9.89 6.76 9.00
CA LYS A 34 10.89 5.69 8.98
C LYS A 34 10.32 4.33 8.63
N TYR A 35 9.01 4.19 8.77
CA TYR A 35 8.32 2.92 8.59
C TYR A 35 7.02 3.09 7.81
N ALA A 36 6.62 2.04 7.11
CA ALA A 36 5.23 1.84 6.75
C ALA A 36 4.84 0.40 7.05
N PHE A 37 3.60 0.17 7.46
CA PHE A 37 3.12 -1.19 7.71
C PHE A 37 1.71 -1.41 7.21
N ASN A 38 1.37 -2.66 6.98
CA ASN A 38 0.02 -3.14 6.71
C ASN A 38 -0.24 -4.33 7.62
N HIS A 39 -1.28 -4.26 8.45
CA HIS A 39 -1.53 -5.21 9.52
C HIS A 39 -2.91 -5.86 9.40
N THR A 40 -2.96 -7.18 9.46
CA THR A 40 -4.19 -7.96 9.52
C THR A 40 -4.85 -7.76 10.89
N VAL A 41 -6.08 -7.25 10.91
CA VAL A 41 -6.81 -6.98 12.16
C VAL A 41 -7.23 -8.27 12.86
N SER A 42 -7.22 -8.25 14.19
CA SER A 42 -7.77 -9.31 15.06
C SER A 42 -9.13 -8.90 15.62
N ASP A 43 -9.82 -9.79 16.34
CA ASP A 43 -11.12 -9.51 16.99
C ASP A 43 -11.08 -8.28 17.91
N GLU A 44 -9.94 -7.97 18.51
CA GLU A 44 -9.76 -6.79 19.36
C GLU A 44 -10.02 -5.47 18.62
N PHE A 45 -9.79 -5.45 17.30
CA PHE A 45 -10.05 -4.27 16.47
C PHE A 45 -11.50 -3.78 16.58
N TYR A 46 -12.47 -4.70 16.64
CA TYR A 46 -13.89 -4.35 16.71
C TYR A 46 -14.33 -3.77 18.07
N SER A 47 -13.45 -3.85 19.07
CA SER A 47 -13.70 -3.33 20.42
C SER A 47 -12.99 -2.00 20.69
N MET A 48 -12.31 -1.44 19.69
CA MET A 48 -11.49 -0.22 19.82
C MET A 48 -11.80 0.80 18.73
N GLU A 49 -11.47 2.05 19.00
CA GLU A 49 -11.41 3.05 17.93
C GLU A 49 -10.26 2.70 16.95
N PRO A 50 -10.50 2.70 15.62
CA PRO A 50 -9.50 2.25 14.65
C PRO A 50 -8.13 2.94 14.73
N ALA A 51 -8.08 4.26 14.97
CA ALA A 51 -6.81 4.96 15.10
C ALA A 51 -6.08 4.63 16.41
N GLU A 52 -6.80 4.33 17.49
CA GLU A 52 -6.21 3.78 18.72
C GLU A 52 -5.60 2.39 18.49
N TYR A 53 -6.33 1.49 17.81
CA TYR A 53 -5.81 0.17 17.45
C TYR A 53 -4.55 0.28 16.58
N LEU A 54 -4.55 1.16 15.56
CA LEU A 54 -3.38 1.42 14.73
C LEU A 54 -2.16 1.88 15.54
N ARG A 55 -2.36 2.77 16.52
CA ARG A 55 -1.28 3.22 17.42
C ARG A 55 -0.79 2.10 18.32
N LYS A 56 -1.69 1.23 18.80
CA LYS A 56 -1.34 0.05 19.59
C LYS A 56 -0.43 -0.91 18.82
N VAL A 57 -0.81 -1.23 17.57
CA VAL A 57 0.00 -2.06 16.66
C VAL A 57 1.37 -1.42 16.41
N ALA A 58 1.41 -0.12 16.09
CA ALA A 58 2.68 0.55 15.88
C ALA A 58 3.60 0.48 17.12
N ARG A 59 3.04 0.62 18.33
CA ARG A 59 3.78 0.51 19.59
C ARG A 59 4.30 -0.90 19.84
N SER A 60 3.56 -1.95 19.53
CA SER A 60 4.01 -3.34 19.73
C SER A 60 5.24 -3.68 18.88
N TYR A 61 5.36 -3.06 17.70
CA TYR A 61 6.54 -3.19 16.82
C TYR A 61 7.60 -2.10 17.03
N GLY A 62 7.44 -1.22 18.02
CA GLY A 62 8.39 -0.15 18.29
C GLY A 62 8.47 0.94 17.21
N LEU A 63 7.45 1.07 16.36
CA LEU A 63 7.41 2.01 15.23
C LEU A 63 7.03 3.41 15.72
N ARG A 64 7.97 4.36 15.68
CA ARG A 64 7.76 5.72 16.19
C ARG A 64 7.35 6.75 15.15
N SER A 65 7.71 6.53 13.89
CA SER A 65 7.49 7.46 12.78
C SER A 65 7.05 6.66 11.56
N TYR A 66 5.74 6.61 11.34
CA TYR A 66 5.15 5.62 10.44
C TYR A 66 3.93 6.14 9.68
N PHE A 67 3.64 5.46 8.58
CA PHE A 67 2.27 5.31 8.09
C PHE A 67 1.82 3.86 8.31
N GLY A 68 0.55 3.66 8.61
CA GLY A 68 0.02 2.32 8.88
C GLY A 68 -1.32 2.11 8.20
N LEU A 69 -1.51 0.92 7.67
CA LEU A 69 -2.76 0.44 7.12
C LEU A 69 -3.25 -0.76 7.94
N LEU A 70 -4.58 -0.89 8.02
CA LEU A 70 -5.24 -2.05 8.62
C LEU A 70 -5.98 -2.79 7.52
N THR A 71 -5.97 -4.11 7.57
CA THR A 71 -6.60 -4.97 6.57
C THR A 71 -7.26 -6.17 7.22
N SER A 72 -8.34 -6.71 6.64
CA SER A 72 -8.87 -8.03 7.01
C SER A 72 -8.15 -9.17 6.27
N VAL A 73 -7.22 -8.84 5.37
CA VAL A 73 -6.53 -9.81 4.53
C VAL A 73 -5.35 -10.43 5.26
N PRO A 74 -5.27 -11.78 5.37
CA PRO A 74 -4.09 -12.47 5.91
C PRO A 74 -2.80 -12.16 5.14
N MET A 75 -1.66 -12.10 5.83
CA MET A 75 -0.38 -11.70 5.20
C MET A 75 0.22 -12.74 4.24
N ASP A 76 -0.20 -13.99 4.29
CA ASP A 76 0.18 -15.00 3.28
C ASP A 76 -0.38 -14.66 1.87
N LYS A 77 -1.43 -13.83 1.81
CA LYS A 77 -2.00 -13.28 0.56
C LYS A 77 -1.31 -12.00 0.10
N LEU A 78 -0.31 -11.52 0.82
CA LEU A 78 0.50 -10.39 0.39
C LEU A 78 1.14 -10.68 -0.98
N SER A 79 1.07 -9.70 -1.87
CA SER A 79 1.80 -9.68 -3.12
C SER A 79 2.87 -8.61 -3.10
N VAL A 80 4.05 -8.94 -3.60
CA VAL A 80 5.15 -8.00 -3.80
C VAL A 80 5.56 -7.98 -5.27
N ARG A 81 5.57 -6.79 -5.87
CA ARG A 81 5.97 -6.58 -7.27
C ARG A 81 6.91 -5.41 -7.39
N SER A 82 7.93 -5.55 -8.22
CA SER A 82 8.93 -4.52 -8.43
C SER A 82 9.29 -4.36 -9.89
N TRP A 83 9.52 -3.11 -10.30
CA TRP A 83 10.08 -2.78 -11.59
C TRP A 83 10.94 -1.53 -11.50
N GLY A 84 12.24 -1.69 -11.75
CA GLY A 84 13.21 -0.60 -11.66
C GLY A 84 13.32 -0.11 -10.22
N GLU A 85 12.98 1.16 -10.01
CA GLU A 85 12.98 1.91 -8.76
C GLU A 85 11.62 1.91 -8.04
N VAL A 86 10.64 1.15 -8.53
CA VAL A 86 9.30 1.04 -7.92
C VAL A 86 9.13 -0.35 -7.32
N THR A 87 8.73 -0.41 -6.06
CA THR A 87 8.30 -1.65 -5.39
C THR A 87 6.93 -1.43 -4.77
N VAL A 88 6.01 -2.38 -4.97
CA VAL A 88 4.62 -2.34 -4.54
C VAL A 88 4.33 -3.55 -3.68
N PHE A 89 3.71 -3.31 -2.53
CA PHE A 89 3.16 -4.31 -1.63
C PHE A 89 1.65 -4.16 -1.61
N THR A 90 0.92 -5.24 -1.89
CA THR A 90 -0.54 -5.20 -1.97
C THR A 90 -1.17 -6.39 -1.25
N THR A 91 -2.19 -6.11 -0.44
CA THR A 91 -3.17 -7.11 0.02
C THR A 91 -4.52 -6.75 -0.56
N ALA A 92 -5.18 -7.70 -1.23
CA ALA A 92 -6.48 -7.49 -1.84
C ALA A 92 -7.49 -8.53 -1.35
N GLY A 93 -8.54 -8.06 -0.68
CA GLY A 93 -9.67 -8.86 -0.23
C GLY A 93 -10.95 -8.24 -0.75
N VAL A 94 -11.63 -8.94 -1.64
CA VAL A 94 -12.78 -8.37 -2.36
C VAL A 94 -14.12 -8.81 -1.82
N LEU A 95 -14.26 -9.99 -1.21
CA LEU A 95 -15.53 -10.46 -0.63
C LEU A 95 -15.35 -11.59 0.42
N ASN A 96 -16.11 -11.47 1.51
CA ASN A 96 -16.49 -12.52 2.45
C ASN A 96 -17.99 -12.30 2.79
N PRO A 97 -18.91 -13.26 2.59
CA PRO A 97 -20.35 -13.08 2.85
C PRO A 97 -20.68 -12.73 4.31
N ASN A 98 -19.76 -13.01 5.24
CA ASN A 98 -19.88 -12.71 6.67
C ASN A 98 -19.23 -11.38 7.09
N GLU A 99 -18.47 -10.72 6.21
CA GLU A 99 -17.82 -9.43 6.49
C GLU A 99 -18.25 -8.38 5.47
N LYS A 100 -18.96 -7.35 5.92
CA LYS A 100 -19.51 -6.29 5.05
C LYS A 100 -18.46 -5.35 4.44
N VAL A 101 -17.16 -5.59 4.64
CA VAL A 101 -16.09 -4.64 4.26
C VAL A 101 -14.91 -5.40 3.62
N GLY A 102 -14.78 -5.29 2.29
CA GLY A 102 -13.54 -5.61 1.59
C GLY A 102 -12.49 -4.50 1.78
N THR A 103 -11.24 -4.82 1.49
CA THR A 103 -10.12 -3.88 1.53
C THR A 103 -9.03 -4.24 0.51
N ILE A 104 -8.53 -3.23 -0.20
CA ILE A 104 -7.35 -3.34 -1.05
C ILE A 104 -6.36 -2.26 -0.65
N ASN A 105 -5.32 -2.68 0.07
CA ASN A 105 -4.27 -1.81 0.58
C ASN A 105 -3.02 -1.93 -0.28
N THR A 106 -2.41 -0.79 -0.60
CA THR A 106 -1.20 -0.72 -1.44
C THR A 106 -0.15 0.19 -0.81
N ILE A 107 1.07 -0.32 -0.62
CA ILE A 107 2.24 0.48 -0.25
C ILE A 107 3.19 0.50 -1.45
N ALA A 108 3.44 1.68 -2.00
CA ALA A 108 4.34 1.90 -3.12
C ALA A 108 5.58 2.67 -2.68
N ILE A 109 6.75 2.07 -2.87
CA ILE A 109 8.05 2.67 -2.61
C ILE A 109 8.68 3.08 -3.92
N PHE A 110 9.21 4.31 -3.93
CA PHE A 110 9.95 4.89 -5.02
C PHE A 110 11.37 5.21 -4.55
N GLU A 111 12.36 4.51 -5.11
CA GLU A 111 13.78 4.77 -4.88
C GLU A 111 14.28 5.91 -5.79
N CYS A 112 13.56 7.03 -5.77
CA CYS A 112 13.84 8.20 -6.58
C CYS A 112 13.44 9.50 -5.85
N ARG A 113 13.67 10.64 -6.49
CA ARG A 113 13.13 11.94 -6.07
C ARG A 113 11.83 12.22 -6.80
N MET A 114 10.80 12.63 -6.06
CA MET A 114 9.50 12.97 -6.63
C MET A 114 9.02 14.31 -6.11
N SER A 115 8.37 15.08 -7.00
CA SER A 115 7.61 16.27 -6.60
C SER A 115 6.40 15.84 -5.75
N ARG A 116 5.87 16.73 -4.90
CA ARG A 116 4.62 16.44 -4.16
C ARG A 116 3.47 16.16 -5.13
N ALA A 117 3.39 16.88 -6.25
CA ALA A 117 2.41 16.62 -7.29
C ALA A 117 2.56 15.22 -7.92
N ALA A 118 3.81 14.77 -8.15
CA ALA A 118 4.07 13.41 -8.61
C ALA A 118 3.65 12.37 -7.57
N MET A 119 3.86 12.60 -6.28
CA MET A 119 3.42 11.65 -5.26
C MET A 119 1.88 11.54 -5.19
N LEU A 120 1.16 12.65 -5.38
CA LEU A 120 -0.31 12.63 -5.51
C LEU A 120 -0.78 11.94 -6.80
N ASN A 121 -0.10 12.19 -7.93
CA ASN A 121 -0.38 11.48 -9.19
C ASN A 121 -0.14 9.97 -9.06
N ALA A 122 0.76 9.53 -8.17
CA ALA A 122 1.02 8.11 -7.95
C ALA A 122 -0.15 7.44 -7.24
N ILE A 123 -0.84 8.13 -6.32
CA ILE A 123 -2.08 7.63 -5.72
C ILE A 123 -3.16 7.41 -6.78
N ILE A 124 -3.34 8.39 -7.69
CA ILE A 124 -4.31 8.27 -8.80
C ILE A 124 -3.95 7.08 -9.70
N THR A 125 -2.68 7.00 -10.12
CA THR A 125 -2.18 5.93 -11.00
C THR A 125 -2.34 4.55 -10.37
N ALA A 126 -2.03 4.39 -9.08
CA ALA A 126 -2.25 3.14 -8.35
C ALA A 126 -3.75 2.79 -8.27
N THR A 127 -4.60 3.79 -8.04
CA THR A 127 -6.06 3.60 -7.96
C THR A 127 -6.65 3.12 -9.29
N GLU A 128 -6.25 3.75 -10.40
CA GLU A 128 -6.69 3.36 -11.75
C GLU A 128 -6.15 1.97 -12.15
N ALA A 129 -4.89 1.68 -11.83
CA ALA A 129 -4.28 0.37 -12.10
C ALA A 129 -5.00 -0.76 -11.32
N LYS A 130 -5.32 -0.52 -10.05
CA LYS A 130 -6.13 -1.43 -9.22
C LYS A 130 -7.52 -1.64 -9.82
N ALA A 131 -8.21 -0.55 -10.17
CA ALA A 131 -9.54 -0.64 -10.77
C ALA A 131 -9.52 -1.46 -12.06
N LYS A 132 -8.54 -1.22 -12.94
CA LYS A 132 -8.36 -2.03 -14.15
C LYS A 132 -8.10 -3.50 -13.82
N ALA A 133 -7.24 -3.78 -12.84
CA ALA A 133 -6.94 -5.16 -12.43
C ALA A 133 -8.18 -5.89 -11.92
N LEU A 134 -9.06 -5.22 -11.17
CA LEU A 134 -10.34 -5.79 -10.72
C LEU A 134 -11.26 -6.12 -11.90
N LEU A 135 -11.42 -5.19 -12.85
CA LEU A 135 -12.22 -5.40 -14.05
C LEU A 135 -11.69 -6.57 -14.90
N GLU A 136 -10.37 -6.63 -15.10
CA GLU A 136 -9.70 -7.73 -15.82
C GLU A 136 -9.78 -9.07 -15.07
N SER A 137 -10.05 -9.04 -13.76
CA SER A 137 -10.27 -10.24 -12.94
C SER A 137 -11.76 -10.64 -12.86
N GLY A 138 -12.64 -10.00 -13.63
CA GLY A 138 -14.06 -10.33 -13.72
C GLY A 138 -14.96 -9.63 -12.70
N HIS A 139 -14.43 -8.70 -11.90
CA HIS A 139 -15.24 -7.89 -10.99
C HIS A 139 -15.90 -6.71 -11.72
N ASN A 140 -17.01 -6.20 -11.19
CA ASN A 140 -17.76 -5.07 -11.75
C ASN A 140 -17.67 -3.79 -10.89
N PHE A 141 -16.64 -3.69 -10.04
CA PHE A 141 -16.36 -2.56 -9.17
C PHE A 141 -14.89 -2.14 -9.26
N THR A 142 -14.60 -0.89 -8.87
CA THR A 142 -13.28 -0.26 -9.04
C THR A 142 -12.43 -0.27 -7.76
N GLY A 143 -13.00 -0.74 -6.65
CA GLY A 143 -12.38 -0.78 -5.33
C GLY A 143 -13.35 -1.31 -4.28
N THR A 144 -12.95 -1.21 -3.02
CA THR A 144 -13.74 -1.61 -1.85
C THR A 144 -14.03 -0.40 -0.95
N ASN A 145 -14.71 -0.64 0.17
CA ASN A 145 -15.12 0.41 1.11
C ASN A 145 -13.94 1.08 1.83
N THR A 146 -12.79 0.40 1.94
CA THR A 146 -11.68 0.84 2.82
C THR A 146 -10.31 0.81 2.15
N ASP A 147 -10.26 0.88 0.81
CA ASP A 147 -8.99 0.89 0.08
C ASP A 147 -8.08 2.04 0.52
N ALA A 148 -6.78 1.74 0.70
CA ALA A 148 -5.80 2.74 1.08
C ALA A 148 -4.48 2.60 0.30
N VAL A 149 -3.82 3.74 0.08
CA VAL A 149 -2.54 3.82 -0.62
C VAL A 149 -1.54 4.61 0.22
N ILE A 150 -0.33 4.05 0.39
CA ILE A 150 0.85 4.76 0.89
C ILE A 150 1.83 4.92 -0.27
N VAL A 151 2.31 6.14 -0.49
CA VAL A 151 3.42 6.44 -1.41
C VAL A 151 4.61 6.90 -0.60
N LEU A 152 5.72 6.18 -0.68
CA LEU A 152 6.98 6.49 -0.02
C LEU A 152 8.06 6.80 -1.05
N CYS A 153 8.84 7.85 -0.83
CA CYS A 153 9.98 8.19 -1.67
C CYS A 153 11.24 8.33 -0.83
N THR A 154 12.34 7.70 -1.24
CA THR A 154 13.64 7.88 -0.59
C THR A 154 14.20 9.28 -0.77
N GLN A 155 13.69 10.03 -1.76
CA GLN A 155 14.17 11.36 -2.15
C GLN A 155 15.66 11.38 -2.50
N LYS A 156 16.17 10.26 -3.03
CA LYS A 156 17.53 10.10 -3.55
C LYS A 156 17.47 9.74 -5.05
N GLY A 157 18.53 10.00 -5.81
CA GLY A 157 18.60 9.62 -7.23
C GLY A 157 17.80 10.52 -8.19
N LYS A 158 17.32 9.93 -9.30
CA LYS A 158 16.67 10.62 -10.43
C LYS A 158 15.39 11.34 -9.99
N TYR A 159 15.16 12.54 -10.53
CA TYR A 159 13.97 13.34 -10.22
C TYR A 159 12.85 13.13 -11.23
N HIS A 160 11.65 12.86 -10.72
CA HIS A 160 10.43 12.72 -11.49
C HIS A 160 9.42 13.81 -11.11
N ARG A 161 9.05 14.63 -12.10
CA ARG A 161 8.04 15.68 -11.94
C ARG A 161 6.61 15.14 -11.96
N TYR A 162 6.40 14.01 -12.64
CA TYR A 162 5.11 13.37 -12.86
C TYR A 162 5.22 11.86 -12.60
N SER A 163 4.10 11.24 -12.25
CA SER A 163 3.98 9.79 -12.06
C SER A 163 2.68 9.22 -12.63
N GLY A 164 2.00 9.97 -13.50
CA GLY A 164 0.82 9.49 -14.22
C GLY A 164 1.13 8.28 -15.12
N PRO A 165 0.12 7.52 -15.59
CA PRO A 165 0.32 6.25 -16.31
C PRO A 165 1.22 6.33 -17.54
N ALA A 166 1.32 7.49 -18.19
CA ALA A 166 2.18 7.69 -19.36
C ALA A 166 3.65 8.05 -19.03
N SER A 167 3.95 8.41 -17.78
CA SER A 167 5.30 8.77 -17.33
C SER A 167 6.16 7.52 -17.04
N GLU A 168 7.48 7.68 -17.02
CA GLU A 168 8.41 6.56 -16.78
C GLU A 168 8.14 5.81 -15.46
N VAL A 169 8.07 6.52 -14.34
CA VAL A 169 7.78 5.91 -13.02
C VAL A 169 6.32 5.49 -12.89
N GLY A 170 5.40 6.20 -13.55
CA GLY A 170 3.97 5.85 -13.53
C GLY A 170 3.65 4.55 -14.27
N ARG A 171 4.31 4.29 -15.42
CA ARG A 171 4.19 3.00 -16.13
C ARG A 171 4.66 1.83 -15.27
N LYS A 172 5.77 2.03 -14.54
CA LYS A 172 6.32 1.03 -13.62
C LYS A 172 5.34 0.75 -12.47
N LEU A 173 4.82 1.81 -11.83
CA LEU A 173 3.80 1.70 -10.79
C LEU A 173 2.55 0.99 -11.31
N TRP A 174 2.01 1.41 -12.46
CA TRP A 174 0.81 0.84 -13.05
C TRP A 174 0.92 -0.67 -13.24
N LYS A 175 2.04 -1.14 -13.83
CA LYS A 175 2.27 -2.56 -14.02
C LYS A 175 2.41 -3.30 -12.68
N CYS A 176 3.21 -2.77 -11.76
CA CYS A 176 3.42 -3.42 -10.46
C CYS A 176 2.12 -3.53 -9.66
N VAL A 177 1.30 -2.48 -9.59
CA VAL A 177 0.01 -2.50 -8.89
C VAL A 177 -0.95 -3.46 -9.57
N GLY A 178 -1.07 -3.41 -10.90
CA GLY A 178 -1.98 -4.29 -11.62
C GLY A 178 -1.66 -5.78 -11.44
N GLU A 179 -0.38 -6.14 -11.49
CA GLU A 179 0.09 -7.51 -11.24
C GLU A 179 -0.06 -7.90 -9.77
N ALA A 180 0.22 -6.99 -8.83
CA ALA A 180 0.16 -7.28 -7.40
C ALA A 180 -1.28 -7.49 -6.91
N VAL A 181 -2.23 -6.71 -7.42
CA VAL A 181 -3.67 -6.91 -7.13
C VAL A 181 -4.11 -8.28 -7.62
N LYS A 182 -3.81 -8.64 -8.87
CA LYS A 182 -4.19 -9.94 -9.44
C LYS A 182 -3.58 -11.11 -8.68
N GLU A 183 -2.30 -11.02 -8.33
CA GLU A 183 -1.65 -12.07 -7.54
C GLU A 183 -2.29 -12.20 -6.15
N SER A 184 -2.52 -11.10 -5.45
CA SER A 184 -3.12 -11.14 -4.11
C SER A 184 -4.53 -11.71 -4.13
N LEU A 185 -5.34 -11.36 -5.15
CA LEU A 185 -6.66 -11.95 -5.38
C LEU A 185 -6.61 -13.44 -5.74
N ALA A 186 -5.59 -13.90 -6.46
CA ALA A 186 -5.45 -15.32 -6.79
C ALA A 186 -5.08 -16.18 -5.58
N LYS A 187 -4.50 -15.57 -4.52
CA LYS A 187 -4.25 -16.18 -3.21
C LYS A 187 -5.45 -16.03 -2.26
N TRP A 188 -6.48 -15.27 -2.66
CA TRP A 188 -7.62 -14.94 -1.81
C TRP A 188 -8.65 -16.06 -1.68
#